data_AF-A0A3S0CTW0-F1
#
_entry.id   AF-A0A3S0CTW0-F1
#
_cell.length_a   1.000
_cell.length_b   1.000
_cell.length_c   1.000
_cell.angle_alpha   90.00
_cell.angle_beta   90.00
_cell.angle_gamma   90.00
#
_symmetry.space_group_name_H-M   'P 1'
#
loop_
_entity.id
_entity.type
_entity.pdbx_description
1 polymer ?
#
loop_
_entity_poly.entity_id
_entity_poly.type
_entity_poly.pdbx_seq_one_letter_code
_entity_poly.pdbx_strand_id
1 'polypeptide(L)'
;MTRRAWRVRWHTALLAVAWCATASAQAEGFNFCDRQAQITAAQQDKLFRFAGIIKAELMRVDSAAALIARSGLNLQRFGIRYSHAGVALRDSDNGPWSVRQLYYACDERKPRIYDQGISGFLLGTDNPSLGYVSVVLLPREQADVLARAALDKRQALQVLSARYSANAYAFSERYQNCNQWLAELLAQAWGRLDLQDGLAHDARGNALSWLSEQGYEPSVIDVGSRWLMWAGLFIPFVHNDDHPPSDLAQRRYRISMPASIEAFVHRTVPQAARLAFCHTEDQVVVHHGWDEPADGCVPQLGDTVIRLD
;
A
#
# COMPACT_ATOMS: atom_id res chain seq x y z
N MET A 1 -72.31 38.26 18.56
CA MET A 1 -72.40 39.71 18.29
C MET A 1 -71.06 40.37 18.57
N THR A 2 -70.67 41.27 17.65
CA THR A 2 -69.77 42.44 17.81
C THR A 2 -68.25 42.28 18.04
N ARG A 3 -67.54 42.84 17.06
CA ARG A 3 -66.11 43.21 16.91
C ARG A 3 -65.50 43.99 18.09
N ARG A 4 -64.17 43.89 18.26
CA ARG A 4 -63.20 44.99 18.52
C ARG A 4 -61.77 44.41 18.56
N ALA A 5 -60.89 44.75 17.63
CA ALA A 5 -60.07 45.97 17.49
C ALA A 5 -58.74 45.89 18.27
N TRP A 6 -57.68 46.18 17.51
CA TRP A 6 -56.25 46.21 17.82
C TRP A 6 -55.83 46.84 19.17
N ARG A 7 -54.68 46.39 19.69
CA ARG A 7 -53.52 47.26 20.00
C ARG A 7 -52.25 46.46 20.29
N VAL A 8 -51.18 46.87 19.61
CA VAL A 8 -49.78 46.50 19.80
C VAL A 8 -49.29 46.95 21.17
N ARG A 9 -48.43 46.15 21.82
CA ARG A 9 -47.42 46.66 22.76
C ARG A 9 -46.24 45.68 22.87
N TRP A 10 -45.10 46.15 22.39
CA TRP A 10 -43.77 45.60 22.61
C TRP A 10 -43.37 45.85 24.06
N HIS A 11 -42.77 44.88 24.76
CA HIS A 11 -41.64 45.06 25.70
C HIS A 11 -41.05 43.69 26.10
N THR A 12 -39.84 43.45 25.60
CA THR A 12 -38.65 42.87 26.26
C THR A 12 -38.81 41.84 27.40
N ALA A 13 -38.23 40.65 27.20
CA ALA A 13 -37.55 39.92 28.27
C ALA A 13 -36.44 39.04 27.67
N LEU A 14 -35.19 39.45 27.89
CA LEU A 14 -33.98 38.64 27.76
C LEU A 14 -34.06 37.49 28.77
N LEU A 15 -34.00 36.24 28.30
CA LEU A 15 -33.78 35.06 29.15
C LEU A 15 -32.74 34.16 28.48
N ALA A 16 -31.59 34.11 29.13
CA ALA A 16 -30.48 33.23 28.83
C ALA A 16 -30.93 31.76 28.90
N VAL A 17 -30.65 31.00 27.83
CA VAL A 17 -30.72 29.54 27.86
C VAL A 17 -29.40 28.98 27.36
N ALA A 18 -28.65 28.49 28.34
CA ALA A 18 -27.77 27.33 28.33
C ALA A 18 -26.73 27.22 27.20
N TRP A 19 -25.48 27.42 27.61
CA TRP A 19 -24.33 26.61 27.20
C TRP A 19 -24.73 25.15 26.93
N CYS A 20 -25.03 24.81 25.69
CA CYS A 20 -24.68 23.49 25.20
C CYS A 20 -23.17 23.49 25.09
N ALA A 21 -22.50 22.91 26.09
CA ALA A 21 -21.17 22.38 25.90
C ALA A 21 -21.21 21.58 24.60
N THR A 22 -20.58 22.11 23.56
CA THR A 22 -20.20 21.33 22.39
C THR A 22 -19.17 20.34 22.91
N ALA A 23 -19.67 19.24 23.50
CA ALA A 23 -18.95 17.99 23.45
C ALA A 23 -18.71 17.77 21.96
N SER A 24 -17.50 18.13 21.52
CA SER A 24 -16.97 17.70 20.26
C SER A 24 -17.09 16.20 20.30
N ALA A 25 -18.16 15.66 19.69
CA ALA A 25 -18.16 14.30 19.25
C ALA A 25 -16.97 14.24 18.30
N GLN A 26 -15.81 13.84 18.81
CA GLN A 26 -14.71 13.43 17.98
C GLN A 26 -15.21 12.18 17.28
N ALA A 27 -15.84 12.39 16.13
CA ALA A 27 -15.89 11.37 15.11
C ALA A 27 -14.41 11.13 14.75
N GLU A 28 -13.77 10.18 15.42
CA GLU A 28 -12.56 9.53 14.94
C GLU A 28 -12.95 8.71 13.70
N GLY A 29 -13.34 9.44 12.65
CA GLY A 29 -13.96 8.92 11.46
C GLY A 29 -12.88 8.62 10.44
N PHE A 30 -12.62 7.33 10.20
CA PHE A 30 -12.23 6.76 8.90
C PHE A 30 -11.14 7.46 8.06
N ASN A 31 -10.33 8.34 8.63
CA ASN A 31 -9.38 9.11 7.86
C ASN A 31 -8.13 8.26 7.61
N PHE A 32 -8.03 7.74 6.40
CA PHE A 32 -6.83 7.13 5.82
C PHE A 32 -5.56 7.97 6.11
N CYS A 33 -5.71 9.30 6.20
CA CYS A 33 -4.64 10.25 6.44
C CYS A 33 -4.32 10.56 7.91
N ASP A 34 -5.19 10.21 8.87
CA ASP A 34 -4.98 10.52 10.30
C ASP A 34 -4.37 9.34 11.08
N ARG A 35 -4.03 8.24 10.40
CA ARG A 35 -3.51 7.01 11.03
C ARG A 35 -1.98 6.95 11.15
N GLN A 36 -1.35 7.99 11.67
CA GLN A 36 0.01 7.81 12.19
C GLN A 36 -0.09 7.32 13.64
N ALA A 37 0.07 6.02 13.83
CA ALA A 37 0.11 5.43 15.17
C ALA A 37 1.23 6.11 15.98
N GLN A 38 0.90 6.61 17.17
CA GLN A 38 1.93 7.12 18.08
C GLN A 38 2.77 5.94 18.56
N ILE A 39 4.00 5.84 18.05
CA ILE A 39 4.96 4.81 18.44
C ILE A 39 5.80 5.30 19.62
N THR A 40 6.07 4.40 20.56
CA THR A 40 7.01 4.68 21.66
C THR A 40 8.46 4.62 21.15
N ALA A 41 9.39 5.24 21.88
CA ALA A 41 10.81 5.17 21.55
C ALA A 41 11.33 3.72 21.52
N ALA A 42 10.84 2.85 22.41
CA ALA A 42 11.21 1.44 22.42
C ALA A 42 10.70 0.69 21.17
N GLN A 43 9.47 0.97 20.73
CA GLN A 43 8.94 0.41 19.48
C GLN A 43 9.71 0.94 18.26
N GLN A 44 10.05 2.23 18.26
CA GLN A 44 10.84 2.83 17.18
C GLN A 44 12.25 2.22 17.08
N ASP A 45 12.94 2.03 18.21
CA ASP A 45 14.24 1.35 18.26
C ASP A 45 14.13 -0.07 17.68
N LYS A 46 13.13 -0.85 18.10
CA LYS A 46 12.88 -2.21 17.58
C LYS A 46 12.64 -2.21 16.07
N LEU A 47 11.82 -1.30 15.55
CA LEU A 47 11.59 -1.17 14.11
C LEU A 47 12.87 -0.80 13.35
N PHE A 48 13.76 -0.01 13.95
CA PHE A 48 15.05 0.33 13.35
C PHE A 48 16.03 -0.84 13.37
N ARG A 49 16.08 -1.62 14.46
CA ARG A 49 16.84 -2.88 14.51
C ARG A 49 16.32 -3.88 13.48
N PHE A 50 15.01 -4.02 13.37
CA PHE A 50 14.35 -4.86 12.37
C PHE A 50 14.68 -4.42 10.93
N ALA A 51 14.60 -3.12 10.64
CA ALA A 51 15.04 -2.56 9.36
C ALA A 51 16.52 -2.84 9.06
N GLY A 52 17.37 -2.78 10.09
CA GLY A 52 18.79 -3.11 9.98
C GLY A 52 19.04 -4.56 9.57
N ILE A 53 18.26 -5.50 10.10
CA ILE A 53 18.31 -6.93 9.74
C ILE A 53 17.91 -7.13 8.27
N ILE A 54 16.78 -6.56 7.84
CA ILE A 54 16.33 -6.66 6.44
C ILE A 54 17.38 -6.05 5.49
N LYS A 55 17.94 -4.89 5.85
CA LYS A 55 18.99 -4.25 5.07
C LYS A 55 20.24 -5.12 4.97
N ALA A 56 20.64 -5.79 6.06
CA ALA A 56 21.79 -6.67 6.08
C ALA A 56 21.61 -7.87 5.14
N GLU A 57 20.40 -8.46 5.08
CA GLU A 57 20.11 -9.53 4.11
C GLU A 57 20.20 -9.02 2.68
N LEU A 58 19.60 -7.87 2.37
CA LEU A 58 19.69 -7.27 1.04
C LEU A 58 21.13 -6.96 0.62
N MET A 59 21.98 -6.52 1.55
CA MET A 59 23.40 -6.24 1.29
C MET A 59 24.23 -7.48 0.97
N ARG A 60 23.76 -8.69 1.28
CA ARG A 60 24.46 -9.95 0.96
C ARG A 60 24.16 -10.47 -0.44
N VAL A 61 23.12 -9.94 -1.09
CA VAL A 61 22.65 -10.41 -2.39
C VAL A 61 23.31 -9.60 -3.50
N ASP A 62 23.84 -10.27 -4.52
CA ASP A 62 24.29 -9.62 -5.76
C ASP A 62 23.08 -9.28 -6.65
N SER A 63 22.33 -8.26 -6.24
CA SER A 63 21.19 -7.74 -6.97
C SER A 63 21.14 -6.22 -6.89
N ALA A 64 20.70 -5.57 -7.97
CA ALA A 64 20.50 -4.11 -8.02
C ALA A 64 19.15 -3.67 -7.44
N ALA A 65 18.16 -4.57 -7.40
CA ALA A 65 16.81 -4.29 -6.93
C ALA A 65 16.15 -5.53 -6.32
N ALA A 66 15.27 -5.30 -5.35
CA ALA A 66 14.37 -6.31 -4.80
C ALA A 66 12.96 -5.72 -4.67
N LEU A 67 11.94 -6.56 -4.77
CA LEU A 67 10.59 -6.14 -4.36
C LEU A 67 10.50 -6.28 -2.85
N ILE A 68 9.87 -5.32 -2.20
CA ILE A 68 9.66 -5.35 -0.76
C ILE A 68 8.22 -4.95 -0.44
N ALA A 69 7.60 -5.70 0.47
CA ALA A 69 6.24 -5.46 0.92
C ALA A 69 6.14 -5.50 2.45
N ARG A 70 5.19 -4.76 3.02
CA ARG A 70 4.93 -4.71 4.46
C ARG A 70 3.44 -4.87 4.80
N SER A 71 3.17 -5.29 6.03
CA SER A 71 1.88 -5.11 6.68
C SER A 71 1.68 -3.62 7.02
N GLY A 72 0.90 -2.88 6.22
CA GLY A 72 0.71 -1.43 6.42
C GLY A 72 -0.71 -1.02 6.82
N LEU A 73 -1.72 -1.73 6.33
CA LEU A 73 -3.11 -1.61 6.75
C LEU A 73 -3.57 -2.96 7.29
N ASN A 74 -4.29 -2.95 8.42
CA ASN A 74 -4.89 -4.16 8.93
C ASN A 74 -6.04 -4.60 8.01
N LEU A 75 -5.73 -5.56 7.13
CA LEU A 75 -6.65 -6.19 6.20
C LEU A 75 -6.82 -7.69 6.52
N GLN A 76 -6.52 -8.10 7.75
CA GLN A 76 -6.61 -9.50 8.20
C GLN A 76 -8.02 -10.08 8.02
N ARG A 77 -9.06 -9.24 8.18
CA ARG A 77 -10.46 -9.62 7.90
C ARG A 77 -10.66 -10.19 6.48
N PHE A 78 -9.84 -9.76 5.53
CA PHE A 78 -9.87 -10.19 4.13
C PHE A 78 -8.78 -11.22 3.79
N GLY A 79 -8.07 -11.75 4.79
CA GLY A 79 -6.97 -12.69 4.58
C GLY A 79 -5.72 -12.06 3.96
N ILE A 80 -5.54 -10.74 4.09
CA ILE A 80 -4.42 -10.02 3.47
C ILE A 80 -3.42 -9.63 4.55
N ARG A 81 -2.20 -10.20 4.45
CA ARG A 81 -1.07 -9.88 5.35
C ARG A 81 -0.30 -8.64 4.91
N TYR A 82 0.07 -8.58 3.64
CA TYR A 82 0.83 -7.48 3.06
C TYR A 82 -0.08 -6.56 2.27
N SER A 83 -0.04 -5.26 2.56
CA SER A 83 -0.95 -4.28 1.94
C SER A 83 -0.24 -3.26 1.05
N HIS A 84 1.08 -3.13 1.20
CA HIS A 84 1.86 -2.09 0.54
C HIS A 84 3.21 -2.63 0.09
N ALA A 85 3.58 -2.35 -1.16
CA ALA A 85 4.85 -2.75 -1.74
C ALA A 85 5.56 -1.59 -2.45
N GLY A 86 6.87 -1.75 -2.60
CA GLY A 86 7.74 -0.89 -3.40
C GLY A 86 8.93 -1.68 -3.94
N VAL A 87 9.87 -0.97 -4.56
CA VAL A 87 11.14 -1.52 -5.03
C VAL A 87 12.28 -1.00 -4.16
N ALA A 88 12.98 -1.90 -3.49
CA ALA A 88 14.21 -1.60 -2.77
C ALA A 88 15.38 -1.54 -3.75
N LEU A 89 16.08 -0.41 -3.80
CA LEU A 89 17.12 -0.13 -4.79
C LEU A 89 18.48 -0.04 -4.13
N ARG A 90 19.43 -0.89 -4.54
CA ARG A 90 20.78 -0.93 -3.98
C ARG A 90 21.48 0.44 -4.08
N ASP A 91 21.34 1.08 -5.25
CA ASP A 91 22.06 2.31 -5.61
C ASP A 91 21.10 3.51 -5.71
N SER A 92 20.26 3.73 -4.70
CA SER A 92 19.34 4.90 -4.63
C SER A 92 20.03 6.18 -4.16
N ASP A 93 19.68 7.32 -4.77
CA ASP A 93 20.14 8.66 -4.36
C ASP A 93 19.83 9.00 -2.88
N ASN A 94 18.75 8.44 -2.32
CA ASN A 94 18.37 8.64 -0.92
C ASN A 94 19.27 7.84 0.06
N GLY A 95 19.94 6.80 -0.44
CA GLY A 95 20.82 5.94 0.32
C GLY A 95 20.62 4.45 -0.04
N PRO A 96 21.62 3.58 0.22
CA PRO A 96 21.57 2.21 -0.24
C PRO A 96 20.38 1.42 0.30
N TRP A 97 19.72 0.69 -0.60
CA TRP A 97 18.49 -0.07 -0.34
C TRP A 97 17.31 0.79 0.12
N SER A 98 17.22 2.04 -0.34
CA SER A 98 16.00 2.83 -0.19
C SER A 98 14.88 2.23 -1.05
N VAL A 99 13.66 2.25 -0.50
CA VAL A 99 12.44 1.75 -1.11
C VAL A 99 11.77 2.88 -1.87
N ARG A 100 11.69 2.74 -3.20
CA ARG A 100 10.89 3.59 -4.07
C ARG A 100 9.46 3.05 -4.12
N GLN A 101 8.50 3.89 -3.78
CA GLN A 101 7.10 3.50 -3.64
C GLN A 101 6.14 4.65 -3.96
N LEU A 102 4.93 4.31 -4.39
CA LEU A 102 3.84 5.28 -4.49
C LEU A 102 3.16 5.42 -3.13
N TYR A 103 3.16 6.63 -2.58
CA TYR A 103 2.39 6.99 -1.40
C TYR A 103 1.38 8.08 -1.73
N TYR A 104 0.22 8.09 -1.07
CA TYR A 104 -0.71 9.21 -1.18
C TYR A 104 -0.32 10.30 -0.20
N ALA A 105 0.19 11.42 -0.72
CA ALA A 105 0.59 12.58 0.07
C ALA A 105 -0.68 13.29 0.57
N CYS A 106 -1.08 13.00 1.81
CA CYS A 106 -2.32 13.49 2.40
C CYS A 106 -2.39 15.02 2.53
N ASP A 107 -1.26 15.65 2.84
CA ASP A 107 -1.06 17.09 2.89
C ASP A 107 -1.21 17.75 1.50
N GLU A 108 -0.63 17.12 0.47
CA GLU A 108 -0.73 17.60 -0.92
C GLU A 108 -1.99 17.13 -1.66
N ARG A 109 -2.75 16.20 -1.07
CA ARG A 109 -3.93 15.53 -1.64
C ARG A 109 -3.69 14.87 -3.01
N LYS A 110 -2.52 14.27 -3.20
CA LYS A 110 -2.17 13.61 -4.47
C LYS A 110 -1.20 12.45 -4.29
N PRO A 111 -1.23 11.44 -5.17
CA PRO A 111 -0.22 10.39 -5.17
C PRO A 111 1.15 10.94 -5.60
N ARG A 112 2.20 10.43 -4.97
CA ARG A 112 3.60 10.80 -5.18
C ARG A 112 4.48 9.56 -5.11
N ILE A 113 5.60 9.61 -5.82
CA ILE A 113 6.67 8.63 -5.67
C ILE A 113 7.65 9.14 -4.62
N TYR A 114 7.90 8.32 -3.60
CA TYR A 114 8.84 8.60 -2.53
C TYR A 114 9.96 7.57 -2.53
N ASP A 115 11.15 8.03 -2.15
CA ASP A 115 12.26 7.19 -1.76
C ASP A 115 12.43 7.28 -0.25
N GLN A 116 12.37 6.14 0.44
CA GLN A 116 12.60 6.09 1.89
C GLN A 116 13.57 4.97 2.23
N GLY A 117 14.48 5.19 3.17
CA GLY A 117 15.25 4.08 3.73
C GLY A 117 14.33 3.02 4.35
N ILE A 118 14.80 1.78 4.48
CA ILE A 118 13.99 0.67 5.02
C ILE A 118 13.35 1.04 6.36
N SER A 119 14.06 1.73 7.25
CA SER A 119 13.48 2.21 8.52
C SER A 119 12.24 3.08 8.31
N GLY A 120 12.30 4.07 7.41
CA GLY A 120 11.15 4.90 7.06
C GLY A 120 10.03 4.11 6.38
N PHE A 121 10.41 3.15 5.54
CA PHE A 121 9.47 2.18 4.98
C PHE A 121 8.86 1.24 6.03
N LEU A 122 9.38 1.09 7.26
CA LEU A 122 8.72 0.27 8.28
C LEU A 122 7.87 1.08 9.26
N LEU A 123 8.07 2.39 9.34
CA LEU A 123 7.29 3.28 10.22
C LEU A 123 5.81 3.39 9.85
N GLY A 124 5.42 3.02 8.63
CA GLY A 124 4.02 2.94 8.21
C GLY A 124 3.43 1.52 8.32
N THR A 125 3.94 0.70 9.24
CA THR A 125 3.32 -0.57 9.64
C THR A 125 2.03 -0.32 10.41
N ASP A 126 1.06 -1.25 10.34
CA ASP A 126 -0.19 -1.14 11.08
C ASP A 126 -0.05 -1.50 12.57
N ASN A 127 0.87 -2.41 12.90
CA ASN A 127 1.14 -2.83 14.27
C ASN A 127 2.65 -2.75 14.59
N PRO A 128 3.06 -1.89 15.54
CA PRO A 128 4.47 -1.74 15.92
C PRO A 128 5.02 -2.89 16.77
N SER A 129 4.18 -3.73 17.36
CA SER A 129 4.60 -4.87 18.21
C SER A 129 4.62 -6.20 17.46
N LEU A 130 3.98 -6.30 16.30
CA LEU A 130 4.00 -7.46 15.41
C LEU A 130 3.92 -6.99 13.96
N GLY A 131 5.00 -7.13 13.21
CA GLY A 131 5.05 -6.71 11.80
C GLY A 131 5.57 -7.83 10.91
N TYR A 132 5.16 -7.78 9.65
CA TYR A 132 5.59 -8.70 8.60
C TYR A 132 6.13 -7.92 7.42
N VAL A 133 7.25 -8.40 6.87
CA VAL A 133 7.86 -7.90 5.64
C VAL A 133 8.10 -9.08 4.71
N SER A 134 7.85 -8.89 3.43
CA SER A 134 8.22 -9.84 2.39
C SER A 134 9.23 -9.17 1.46
N VAL A 135 10.24 -9.91 1.03
CA VAL A 135 11.23 -9.48 0.07
C VAL A 135 11.31 -10.53 -1.03
N VAL A 136 11.13 -10.11 -2.28
CA VAL A 136 11.42 -10.94 -3.45
C VAL A 136 12.74 -10.49 -4.06
N LEU A 137 13.72 -11.38 -3.96
CA LEU A 137 15.02 -11.25 -4.58
C LEU A 137 14.92 -11.65 -6.04
N LEU A 138 15.32 -10.74 -6.92
CA LEU A 138 15.28 -10.93 -8.37
C LEU A 138 16.66 -11.37 -8.87
N PRO A 139 16.72 -12.25 -9.90
CA PRO A 139 17.96 -12.52 -10.61
C PRO A 139 18.49 -11.24 -11.27
N ARG A 140 19.81 -11.19 -11.50
CA ARG A 140 20.52 -9.99 -11.95
C ARG A 140 19.91 -9.33 -13.19
N GLU A 141 19.49 -10.12 -14.18
CA GLU A 141 18.90 -9.59 -15.41
C GLU A 141 17.63 -8.77 -15.12
N GLN A 142 16.67 -9.35 -14.40
CA GLN A 142 15.39 -8.72 -14.04
C GLN A 142 15.59 -7.58 -13.04
N ALA A 143 16.54 -7.73 -12.11
CA ALA A 143 16.88 -6.72 -11.12
C ALA A 143 17.49 -5.47 -11.78
N ASP A 144 18.41 -5.65 -12.73
CA ASP A 144 19.12 -4.54 -13.39
C ASP A 144 18.18 -3.73 -14.29
N VAL A 145 17.28 -4.37 -15.05
CA VAL A 145 16.27 -3.64 -15.84
C VAL A 145 15.29 -2.90 -14.93
N LEU A 146 14.83 -3.54 -13.84
CA LEU A 146 13.93 -2.90 -12.89
C LEU A 146 14.61 -1.72 -12.20
N ALA A 147 15.85 -1.88 -11.77
CA ALA A 147 16.61 -0.80 -11.12
C ALA A 147 16.76 0.40 -12.06
N ARG A 148 17.08 0.19 -13.34
CA ARG A 148 17.17 1.29 -14.33
C ARG A 148 15.85 2.01 -14.52
N ALA A 149 14.76 1.27 -14.75
CA ALA A 149 13.43 1.86 -14.94
C ALA A 149 12.95 2.58 -13.67
N ALA A 150 13.21 2.00 -12.50
CA ALA A 150 12.85 2.57 -11.23
C ALA A 150 13.65 3.84 -10.94
N LEU A 151 14.96 3.88 -11.21
CA LEU A 151 15.84 5.03 -10.96
C LEU A 151 15.62 6.18 -11.96
N ASP A 152 15.28 5.89 -13.23
CA ASP A 152 14.87 6.90 -14.20
C ASP A 152 13.54 7.53 -13.75
N LYS A 153 13.64 8.74 -13.18
CA LYS A 153 12.49 9.51 -12.68
C LYS A 153 11.41 9.70 -13.75
N ARG A 154 11.78 9.82 -15.03
CA ARG A 154 10.82 9.98 -16.11
C ARG A 154 10.02 8.70 -16.31
N GLN A 155 10.67 7.53 -16.34
CA GLN A 155 9.96 6.25 -16.45
C GLN A 155 9.07 5.96 -15.23
N ALA A 156 9.61 6.15 -14.03
CA ALA A 156 8.85 5.95 -12.78
C ALA A 156 7.61 6.86 -12.68
N LEU A 157 7.70 8.10 -13.17
CA LEU A 157 6.58 9.06 -13.18
C LEU A 157 5.63 8.88 -14.36
N GLN A 158 6.06 8.31 -15.48
CA GLN A 158 5.20 8.05 -16.64
C GLN A 158 4.06 7.08 -16.33
N VAL A 159 4.29 6.12 -15.43
CA VAL A 159 3.26 5.20 -14.96
C VAL A 159 2.52 5.70 -13.71
N LEU A 160 2.80 6.91 -13.21
CA LEU A 160 2.06 7.48 -12.06
C LEU A 160 0.77 8.14 -12.53
N SER A 161 -0.36 7.69 -12.00
CA SER A 161 -1.66 8.38 -12.18
C SER A 161 -1.84 9.51 -11.17
N ALA A 162 -2.50 10.59 -11.58
CA ALA A 162 -2.94 11.64 -10.66
C ALA A 162 -4.14 11.23 -9.79
N ARG A 163 -4.86 10.16 -10.16
CA ARG A 163 -6.12 9.74 -9.52
C ARG A 163 -5.89 8.51 -8.66
N TYR A 164 -5.78 8.72 -7.35
CA TYR A 164 -5.59 7.63 -6.41
C TYR A 164 -6.92 6.99 -5.98
N SER A 165 -6.95 5.65 -5.94
CA SER A 165 -8.00 4.88 -5.27
C SER A 165 -7.35 3.65 -4.63
N ALA A 166 -7.58 3.41 -3.34
CA ALA A 166 -7.02 2.27 -2.61
C ALA A 166 -7.51 0.93 -3.20
N ASN A 167 -8.74 0.89 -3.71
CA ASN A 167 -9.34 -0.29 -4.31
C ASN A 167 -9.34 -0.28 -5.85
N ALA A 168 -8.52 0.56 -6.51
CA ALA A 168 -8.50 0.69 -7.97
C ALA A 168 -8.53 -0.68 -8.69
N TYR A 169 -9.42 -0.82 -9.68
CA TYR A 169 -9.49 -2.02 -10.50
C TYR A 169 -8.19 -2.19 -11.29
N ALA A 170 -7.58 -3.37 -11.20
CA ALA A 170 -6.22 -3.61 -11.71
C ALA A 170 -6.06 -3.41 -13.22
N PHE A 171 -7.15 -3.49 -13.98
CA PHE A 171 -7.16 -3.31 -15.45
C PHE A 171 -7.93 -2.06 -15.88
N SER A 172 -8.12 -1.08 -14.98
CA SER A 172 -8.61 0.24 -15.33
C SER A 172 -7.50 1.29 -15.27
N GLU A 173 -7.51 2.21 -16.21
CA GLU A 173 -6.67 3.41 -16.13
C GLU A 173 -7.27 4.52 -15.26
N ARG A 174 -8.56 4.42 -14.90
CA ARG A 174 -9.32 5.49 -14.25
C ARG A 174 -8.72 5.91 -12.92
N TYR A 175 -8.25 4.95 -12.13
CA TYR A 175 -7.56 5.17 -10.88
C TYR A 175 -6.29 4.33 -10.80
N GLN A 176 -5.50 4.57 -9.77
CA GLN A 176 -4.33 3.78 -9.43
C GLN A 176 -4.21 3.65 -7.92
N ASN A 177 -3.81 2.46 -7.47
CA ASN A 177 -3.36 2.24 -6.11
C ASN A 177 -1.82 2.09 -6.07
N CYS A 178 -1.24 2.11 -4.87
CA CYS A 178 0.21 2.01 -4.68
C CYS A 178 0.87 0.76 -5.29
N ASN A 179 0.24 -0.40 -5.17
CA ASN A 179 0.76 -1.66 -5.68
C ASN A 179 0.57 -1.77 -7.20
N GLN A 180 -0.50 -1.17 -7.74
CA GLN A 180 -0.74 -1.09 -9.18
C GLN A 180 0.36 -0.29 -9.89
N TRP A 181 0.86 0.79 -9.28
CA TRP A 181 2.03 1.50 -9.80
C TRP A 181 3.27 0.60 -9.86
N LEU A 182 3.52 -0.24 -8.84
CA LEU A 182 4.63 -1.17 -8.86
C LEU A 182 4.47 -2.23 -9.96
N ALA A 183 3.26 -2.77 -10.15
CA ALA A 183 2.96 -3.71 -11.23
C ALA A 183 3.19 -3.08 -12.62
N GLU A 184 2.75 -1.84 -12.83
CA GLU A 184 2.97 -1.11 -14.09
C GLU A 184 4.45 -0.74 -14.31
N LEU A 185 5.20 -0.45 -13.24
CA LEU A 185 6.65 -0.25 -13.32
C LEU A 185 7.38 -1.55 -13.71
N LEU A 186 6.95 -2.70 -13.18
CA LEU A 186 7.48 -4.00 -13.61
C LEU A 186 7.20 -4.25 -15.10
N ALA A 187 6.00 -3.92 -15.56
CA ALA A 187 5.63 -4.04 -16.97
C ALA A 187 6.48 -3.14 -17.88
N GLN A 188 6.70 -1.89 -17.49
CA GLN A 188 7.63 -0.99 -18.18
C GLN A 188 9.03 -1.59 -18.29
N ALA A 189 9.59 -2.05 -17.16
CA ALA A 189 10.94 -2.57 -17.09
C ALA A 189 11.13 -3.87 -17.88
N TRP A 190 10.24 -4.85 -17.67
CA TRP A 190 10.37 -6.20 -18.23
C TRP A 190 9.81 -6.30 -19.64
N GLY A 191 8.78 -5.51 -19.96
CA GLY A 191 8.26 -5.35 -21.31
C GLY A 191 9.12 -4.44 -22.20
N ARG A 192 10.09 -3.71 -21.61
CA ARG A 192 10.94 -2.73 -22.32
C ARG A 192 10.12 -1.73 -23.12
N LEU A 193 9.02 -1.28 -22.52
CA LEU A 193 8.02 -0.44 -23.18
C LEU A 193 8.54 1.00 -23.39
N ASP A 194 9.61 1.38 -22.66
CA ASP A 194 10.31 2.67 -22.79
C ASP A 194 11.05 2.83 -24.12
N LEU A 195 11.41 1.71 -24.78
CA LEU A 195 12.14 1.68 -26.06
C LEU A 195 11.22 1.70 -27.28
N GLN A 196 9.91 1.68 -27.10
CA GLN A 196 8.94 1.61 -28.18
C GLN A 196 8.52 3.04 -28.58
N ASP A 197 9.07 3.53 -29.69
CA ASP A 197 8.77 4.87 -30.22
C ASP A 197 7.26 5.07 -30.42
N GLY A 198 6.73 6.19 -29.89
CA GLY A 198 5.31 6.57 -30.00
C GLY A 198 4.41 6.14 -28.84
N LEU A 199 4.85 5.21 -27.99
CA LEU A 199 4.08 4.71 -26.83
C LEU A 199 4.18 5.57 -25.56
N ALA A 200 5.05 6.58 -25.57
CA ALA A 200 5.30 7.43 -24.39
C ALA A 200 4.07 8.22 -23.90
N HIS A 201 3.07 8.45 -24.76
CA HIS A 201 1.85 9.21 -24.41
C HIS A 201 0.85 8.38 -23.59
N ASP A 202 0.93 7.05 -23.65
CA ASP A 202 0.03 6.14 -22.92
C ASP A 202 0.82 5.05 -22.18
N ALA A 203 1.75 5.48 -21.33
CA ALA A 203 2.61 4.58 -20.58
C ALA A 203 1.84 3.61 -19.67
N ARG A 204 0.70 4.05 -19.12
CA ARG A 204 -0.14 3.21 -18.25
C ARG A 204 -0.96 2.20 -19.06
N GLY A 205 -1.65 2.61 -20.12
CA GLY A 205 -2.41 1.70 -20.98
C GLY A 205 -1.51 0.59 -21.56
N ASN A 206 -0.30 0.94 -22.01
CA ASN A 206 0.68 -0.04 -22.50
C ASN A 206 1.15 -1.02 -21.42
N ALA A 207 1.42 -0.52 -20.20
CA ALA A 207 1.78 -1.37 -19.06
C ALA A 207 0.63 -2.34 -18.69
N LEU A 208 -0.61 -1.87 -18.70
CA LEU A 208 -1.79 -2.70 -18.45
C LEU A 208 -2.01 -3.76 -19.53
N SER A 209 -1.85 -3.39 -20.82
CA SER A 209 -1.93 -4.36 -21.93
C SER A 209 -0.89 -5.45 -21.75
N TRP A 210 0.36 -5.07 -21.47
CA TRP A 210 1.44 -6.01 -21.24
C TRP A 210 1.15 -6.92 -20.04
N LEU A 211 0.69 -6.37 -18.91
CA LEU A 211 0.31 -7.19 -17.74
C LEU A 211 -0.79 -8.20 -18.09
N SER A 212 -1.79 -7.78 -18.86
CA SER A 212 -2.86 -8.68 -19.33
C SER A 212 -2.31 -9.78 -20.25
N GLU A 213 -1.43 -9.44 -21.19
CA GLU A 213 -0.79 -10.38 -22.12
C GLU A 213 0.10 -11.40 -21.39
N GLN A 214 0.77 -10.98 -20.31
CA GLN A 214 1.55 -11.87 -19.43
C GLN A 214 0.70 -12.64 -18.42
N GLY A 215 -0.63 -12.54 -18.51
CA GLY A 215 -1.57 -13.23 -17.64
C GLY A 215 -1.47 -12.80 -16.17
N TYR A 216 -1.17 -11.53 -15.89
CA TYR A 216 -1.18 -11.00 -14.53
C TYR A 216 -2.55 -11.24 -13.90
N GLU A 217 -2.58 -11.81 -12.69
CA GLU A 217 -3.82 -12.10 -11.97
C GLU A 217 -3.86 -11.24 -10.70
N PRO A 218 -4.70 -10.18 -10.66
CA PRO A 218 -4.83 -9.35 -9.47
C PRO A 218 -5.46 -10.13 -8.31
N SER A 219 -5.23 -9.67 -7.08
CA SER A 219 -5.85 -10.26 -5.90
C SER A 219 -7.36 -10.01 -5.90
N VAL A 220 -8.13 -11.03 -5.50
CA VAL A 220 -9.58 -10.93 -5.36
C VAL A 220 -9.92 -10.71 -3.89
N ILE A 221 -10.48 -9.54 -3.58
CA ILE A 221 -11.00 -9.22 -2.25
C ILE A 221 -12.50 -9.45 -2.26
N ASP A 222 -12.97 -10.50 -1.57
CA ASP A 222 -14.40 -10.68 -1.29
C ASP A 222 -14.78 -9.86 -0.06
N VAL A 223 -15.64 -8.86 -0.27
CA VAL A 223 -16.09 -7.95 0.78
C VAL A 223 -17.12 -8.64 1.70
N GLY A 224 -17.68 -9.77 1.28
CA GLY A 224 -18.56 -10.63 2.07
C GLY A 224 -19.98 -10.07 2.30
N SER A 225 -20.18 -8.76 2.17
CA SER A 225 -21.47 -8.10 2.44
C SER A 225 -21.79 -7.01 1.41
N ARG A 226 -23.02 -7.04 0.90
CA ARG A 226 -23.56 -5.96 0.02
C ARG A 226 -23.66 -4.64 0.78
N TRP A 227 -23.92 -4.69 2.07
CA TRP A 227 -23.96 -3.50 2.91
C TRP A 227 -22.58 -2.85 3.03
N LEU A 228 -21.51 -3.65 3.16
CA LEU A 228 -20.14 -3.12 3.16
C LEU A 228 -19.73 -2.53 1.81
N MET A 229 -20.12 -3.17 0.70
CA MET A 229 -19.91 -2.61 -0.64
C MET A 229 -20.58 -1.23 -0.79
N TRP A 230 -21.78 -1.06 -0.23
CA TRP A 230 -22.50 0.21 -0.23
C TRP A 230 -21.84 1.24 0.70
N ALA A 231 -21.45 0.82 1.92
CA ALA A 231 -20.73 1.68 2.87
C ALA A 231 -19.38 2.18 2.30
N GLY A 232 -18.72 1.37 1.47
CA GLY A 232 -17.48 1.72 0.78
C GLY A 232 -17.56 3.00 -0.06
N LEU A 233 -18.75 3.34 -0.58
CA LEU A 233 -18.96 4.59 -1.34
C LEU A 233 -18.74 5.87 -0.51
N PHE A 234 -18.76 5.76 0.81
CA PHE A 234 -18.53 6.87 1.73
C PHE A 234 -17.12 6.86 2.32
N ILE A 235 -16.30 5.86 2.00
CA ILE A 235 -14.91 5.76 2.46
C ILE A 235 -14.03 6.54 1.48
N PRO A 236 -13.25 7.54 1.93
CA PRO A 236 -12.31 8.24 1.07
C PRO A 236 -11.36 7.27 0.35
N PHE A 237 -11.07 7.56 -0.92
CA PHE A 237 -10.21 6.75 -1.78
C PHE A 237 -10.72 5.33 -2.05
N VAL A 238 -12.00 5.03 -1.82
CA VAL A 238 -12.65 3.80 -2.27
C VAL A 238 -13.69 4.15 -3.33
N HIS A 239 -13.60 3.51 -4.49
CA HIS A 239 -14.42 3.81 -5.66
C HIS A 239 -14.97 2.53 -6.29
N ASN A 240 -16.17 2.61 -6.86
CA ASN A 240 -16.80 1.48 -7.56
C ASN A 240 -16.94 1.72 -9.08
N ASP A 241 -16.66 2.93 -9.55
CA ASP A 241 -16.96 3.40 -10.91
C ASP A 241 -15.89 3.01 -11.96
N ASP A 242 -14.88 2.23 -11.57
CA ASP A 242 -13.89 1.58 -12.43
C ASP A 242 -13.95 0.04 -12.41
N HIS A 243 -14.80 -0.55 -11.56
CA HIS A 243 -14.93 -2.00 -11.44
C HIS A 243 -15.97 -2.60 -12.40
N PRO A 244 -15.75 -3.83 -12.91
CA PRO A 244 -16.76 -4.54 -13.68
C PRO A 244 -18.06 -4.73 -12.87
N PRO A 245 -19.24 -4.46 -13.45
CA PRO A 245 -20.52 -4.65 -12.75
C PRO A 245 -20.73 -6.09 -12.25
N SER A 246 -20.19 -7.09 -12.96
CA SER A 246 -20.24 -8.50 -12.58
C SER A 246 -19.45 -8.81 -11.30
N ASP A 247 -18.33 -8.11 -11.07
CA ASP A 247 -17.53 -8.24 -9.84
C ASP A 247 -18.24 -7.56 -8.67
N LEU A 248 -18.78 -6.35 -8.88
CA LEU A 248 -19.55 -5.63 -7.86
C LEU A 248 -20.79 -6.41 -7.43
N ALA A 249 -21.51 -7.03 -8.36
CA ALA A 249 -22.66 -7.90 -8.06
C ALA A 249 -22.26 -9.10 -7.18
N GLN A 250 -21.05 -9.61 -7.37
CA GLN A 250 -20.45 -10.68 -6.56
C GLN A 250 -19.78 -10.17 -5.27
N ARG A 251 -19.75 -8.86 -5.02
CA ARG A 251 -19.07 -8.18 -3.90
C ARG A 251 -17.56 -8.40 -3.92
N ARG A 252 -16.98 -8.44 -5.12
CA ARG A 252 -15.56 -8.67 -5.33
C ARG A 252 -14.90 -7.41 -5.85
N TYR A 253 -13.69 -7.17 -5.36
CA TYR A 253 -12.75 -6.26 -6.00
C TYR A 253 -11.55 -7.05 -6.52
N ARG A 254 -11.09 -6.70 -7.72
CA ARG A 254 -9.86 -7.25 -8.31
C ARG A 254 -8.80 -6.17 -8.33
N ILE A 255 -7.85 -6.27 -7.41
CA ILE A 255 -6.95 -5.19 -7.05
C ILE A 255 -5.52 -5.74 -7.03
N SER A 256 -4.57 -4.96 -7.55
CA SER A 256 -3.15 -5.29 -7.36
C SER A 256 -2.79 -5.15 -5.89
N MET A 257 -2.29 -6.24 -5.31
CA MET A 257 -1.78 -6.32 -3.93
C MET A 257 -0.39 -6.98 -3.97
N PRO A 258 0.41 -6.88 -2.89
CA PRO A 258 1.73 -7.50 -2.87
C PRO A 258 1.68 -9.00 -3.22
N ALA A 259 0.70 -9.75 -2.70
CA ALA A 259 0.55 -11.17 -3.00
C ALA A 259 0.36 -11.47 -4.49
N SER A 260 -0.43 -10.68 -5.24
CA SER A 260 -0.58 -10.89 -6.69
C SER A 260 0.67 -10.52 -7.48
N ILE A 261 1.42 -9.51 -7.02
CA ILE A 261 2.70 -9.15 -7.63
C ILE A 261 3.73 -10.26 -7.39
N GLU A 262 3.85 -10.75 -6.16
CA GLU A 262 4.72 -11.85 -5.80
C GLU A 262 4.38 -13.13 -6.58
N ALA A 263 3.09 -13.47 -6.69
CA ALA A 263 2.64 -14.62 -7.49
C ALA A 263 3.00 -14.46 -8.99
N PHE A 264 2.86 -13.26 -9.54
CA PHE A 264 3.27 -12.94 -10.91
C PHE A 264 4.77 -13.13 -11.10
N VAL A 265 5.60 -12.60 -10.19
CA VAL A 265 7.06 -12.79 -10.23
C VAL A 265 7.45 -14.25 -10.08
N HIS A 266 6.87 -14.97 -9.12
CA HIS A 266 7.19 -16.39 -8.90
C HIS A 266 6.93 -17.23 -10.16
N ARG A 267 5.83 -16.95 -10.86
CA ARG A 267 5.47 -17.66 -12.09
C ARG A 267 6.34 -17.27 -13.29
N THR A 268 6.72 -16.00 -13.41
CA THR A 268 7.40 -15.47 -14.60
C THR A 268 8.92 -15.43 -14.46
N VAL A 269 9.44 -15.48 -13.23
CA VAL A 269 10.87 -15.42 -12.90
C VAL A 269 11.18 -16.59 -11.95
N PRO A 270 11.33 -17.83 -12.45
CA PRO A 270 11.48 -19.03 -11.60
C PRO A 270 12.72 -19.04 -10.71
N GLN A 271 13.72 -18.22 -11.03
CA GLN A 271 14.95 -18.06 -10.25
C GLN A 271 14.83 -17.02 -9.13
N ALA A 272 13.69 -16.33 -9.04
CA ALA A 272 13.43 -15.42 -7.94
C ALA A 272 13.31 -16.20 -6.62
N ALA A 273 13.84 -15.62 -5.55
CA ALA A 273 13.76 -16.18 -4.21
C ALA A 273 12.96 -15.24 -3.33
N ARG A 274 12.23 -15.80 -2.35
CA ARG A 274 11.46 -15.03 -1.39
C ARG A 274 12.03 -15.20 0.01
N LEU A 275 12.16 -14.08 0.71
CA LEU A 275 12.45 -14.00 2.13
C LEU A 275 11.25 -13.35 2.80
N ALA A 276 10.70 -13.99 3.82
CA ALA A 276 9.72 -13.38 4.70
C ALA A 276 10.37 -13.07 6.04
N PHE A 277 10.08 -11.91 6.57
CA PHE A 277 10.54 -11.45 7.85
C PHE A 277 9.34 -11.15 8.72
N CYS A 278 9.45 -11.46 9.99
CA CYS A 278 8.50 -10.97 10.97
C CYS A 278 9.22 -10.62 12.26
N HIS A 279 8.61 -9.79 13.09
CA HIS A 279 9.16 -9.45 14.40
C HIS A 279 8.08 -9.47 15.48
N THR A 280 8.52 -9.74 16.70
CA THR A 280 7.73 -9.55 17.93
C THR A 280 8.48 -8.57 18.85
N GLU A 281 8.14 -8.56 20.13
CA GLU A 281 8.89 -7.77 21.12
C GLU A 281 10.32 -8.27 21.32
N ASP A 282 10.58 -9.57 21.20
CA ASP A 282 11.81 -10.20 21.70
C ASP A 282 12.65 -10.87 20.59
N GLN A 283 12.14 -10.91 19.37
CA GLN A 283 12.79 -11.62 18.27
C GLN A 283 12.36 -11.11 16.88
N VAL A 284 13.22 -11.40 15.92
CA VAL A 284 12.96 -11.38 14.49
C VAL A 284 13.12 -12.80 13.95
N VAL A 285 12.20 -13.20 13.10
CA VAL A 285 12.27 -14.48 12.36
C VAL A 285 12.47 -14.17 10.88
N VAL A 286 13.44 -14.83 10.27
CA VAL A 286 13.69 -14.82 8.84
C VAL A 286 13.35 -16.20 8.29
N HIS A 287 12.33 -16.21 7.45
CA HIS A 287 11.82 -17.39 6.77
C HIS A 287 12.25 -17.36 5.30
N HIS A 288 12.80 -18.48 4.83
CA HIS A 288 13.25 -18.65 3.45
C HIS A 288 12.28 -19.54 2.71
N GLY A 289 11.55 -18.97 1.74
CA GLY A 289 10.51 -19.73 1.06
C GLY A 289 9.40 -18.88 0.48
N TRP A 290 8.64 -19.50 -0.41
CA TRP A 290 7.43 -18.94 -1.01
C TRP A 290 6.18 -19.20 -0.17
N ASP A 291 6.27 -20.06 0.84
CA ASP A 291 5.25 -20.23 1.85
C ASP A 291 5.15 -19.02 2.80
N GLU A 292 3.98 -18.88 3.41
CA GLU A 292 3.72 -17.80 4.35
C GLU A 292 4.36 -18.13 5.70
N PRO A 293 5.06 -17.18 6.35
CA PRO A 293 5.56 -17.39 7.70
C PRO A 293 4.38 -17.60 8.66
N ALA A 294 4.61 -18.38 9.72
CA ALA A 294 3.58 -18.64 10.71
C ALA A 294 3.02 -17.37 11.36
N ASP A 295 1.72 -17.41 11.66
CA ASP A 295 1.04 -16.34 12.39
C ASP A 295 1.63 -16.16 13.79
N GLY A 296 1.66 -14.90 14.22
CA GLY A 296 2.28 -14.50 15.48
C GLY A 296 3.81 -14.47 15.44
N CYS A 297 4.42 -14.65 14.26
CA CYS A 297 5.87 -14.71 14.11
C CYS A 297 6.53 -15.83 14.92
N VAL A 298 5.88 -17.00 14.90
CA VAL A 298 6.39 -18.22 15.54
C VAL A 298 7.41 -18.87 14.61
N PRO A 299 8.65 -19.16 15.06
CA PRO A 299 9.64 -19.80 14.22
C PRO A 299 9.22 -21.22 13.80
N GLN A 300 9.45 -21.55 12.53
CA GLN A 300 9.28 -22.86 11.95
C GLN A 300 10.62 -23.53 11.65
N LEU A 301 10.59 -24.81 11.27
CA LEU A 301 11.80 -25.54 10.90
C LEU A 301 12.46 -24.90 9.67
N GLY A 302 13.73 -24.53 9.79
CA GLY A 302 14.49 -23.87 8.72
C GLY A 302 14.54 -22.35 8.84
N ASP A 303 13.77 -21.75 9.75
CA ASP A 303 13.82 -20.33 10.00
C ASP A 303 15.07 -19.93 10.78
N THR A 304 15.57 -18.72 10.49
CA THR A 304 16.61 -18.08 11.30
C THR A 304 15.97 -17.16 12.32
N VAL A 305 16.33 -17.32 13.60
CA VAL A 305 15.81 -16.50 14.70
C VAL A 305 16.90 -15.59 15.23
N ILE A 306 16.60 -14.29 15.30
CA ILE A 306 17.49 -13.25 15.84
C ILE A 306 16.79 -12.66 17.07
N ARG A 307 17.46 -12.71 18.23
CA ARG A 307 16.90 -12.14 19.46
C ARG A 307 17.07 -10.61 19.48
N LEU A 308 16.04 -9.94 19.99
CA LEU A 308 16.02 -8.51 20.26
C LEU A 308 16.12 -8.32 21.78
N ASP A 309 17.27 -8.66 22.36
CA ASP A 309 17.61 -8.32 23.75
C ASP A 309 18.05 -6.85 23.90
#